data_AF-A0A377B9N5-F1
#
_entry.id   AF-A0A377B9N5-F1
#
_cell.length_a   1.000
_cell.length_b   1.000
_cell.length_c   1.000
_cell.angle_alpha   90.00
_cell.angle_beta   90.00
_cell.angle_gamma   90.00
#
_symmetry.space_group_name_H-M   'P 1'
#
loop_
_entity.id
_entity.type
_entity.pdbx_description
1 polymer ?
#
loop_
_entity_poly.entity_id
_entity_poly.type
_entity_poly.pdbx_seq_one_letter_code
_entity_poly.pdbx_strand_id
1 'polypeptide(L)'
;MQAGEQSEQIFTRWRAGAYNAWSLPGRCFIVLEELRWGAFGDACRLGSPQAVALLLGDLRVKATQHLAESINAAPTTRHYYHQWFASSTVPTAGIMLIF
;
A
#
# COMPACT_ATOMS: atom_id res chain seq x y z
N MET A 1 -0.16 -10.56 17.38
CA MET A 1 1.18 -10.00 17.05
C MET A 1 1.51 -10.15 15.56
N GLN A 2 1.26 -11.31 14.93
CA GLN A 2 1.54 -11.57 13.50
C GLN A 2 0.97 -10.56 12.48
N ALA A 3 -0.31 -10.16 12.62
CA ALA A 3 -0.99 -9.27 11.67
C ALA A 3 -0.40 -7.86 11.62
N GLY A 4 -0.03 -7.32 12.79
CA GLY A 4 0.60 -6.00 12.89
C GLY A 4 1.99 -6.00 12.26
N GLU A 5 2.79 -7.02 12.55
CA GLU A 5 4.14 -7.17 12.00
C GLU A 5 4.13 -7.31 10.47
N GLN A 6 3.24 -8.14 9.91
CA GLN A 6 3.09 -8.25 8.46
C GLN A 6 2.73 -6.90 7.82
N SER A 7 1.82 -6.14 8.44
CA SER A 7 1.42 -4.84 7.92
C SER A 7 2.59 -3.85 7.88
N GLU A 8 3.38 -3.77 8.95
CA GLU A 8 4.56 -2.90 9.03
C GLU A 8 5.63 -3.28 8.00
N GLN A 9 5.88 -4.58 7.80
CA GLN A 9 6.83 -5.05 6.79
C GLN A 9 6.40 -4.63 5.37
N ILE A 10 5.12 -4.76 5.01
CA ILE A 10 4.62 -4.37 3.68
C ILE A 10 4.71 -2.85 3.48
N PHE A 11 4.32 -2.05 4.48
CA PHE A 11 4.41 -0.59 4.40
C PHE A 11 5.86 -0.09 4.36
N THR A 12 6.78 -0.79 5.03
CA THR A 12 8.23 -0.51 4.96
C THR A 12 8.76 -0.76 3.55
N ARG A 13 8.36 -1.86 2.90
CA ARG A 13 8.72 -2.15 1.50
C ARG A 13 8.17 -1.12 0.53
N TRP A 14 6.91 -0.68 0.73
CA TRP A 14 6.35 0.41 -0.06
C TRP A 14 7.18 1.68 0.10
N ARG A 15 7.48 2.11 1.33
CA ARG A 15 8.30 3.30 1.58
C ARG A 15 9.71 3.19 1.00
N ALA A 16 10.30 1.99 1.01
CA ALA A 16 11.60 1.73 0.38
C ALA A 16 11.56 1.78 -1.16
N GLY A 17 10.38 1.95 -1.77
CA GLY A 17 10.22 2.10 -3.20
C GLY A 17 10.08 0.79 -3.97
N ALA A 18 9.82 -0.34 -3.30
CA ALA A 18 9.67 -1.66 -3.95
C ALA A 18 8.61 -1.68 -5.05
N TYR A 19 7.59 -0.82 -4.94
CA TYR A 19 6.49 -0.72 -5.90
C TYR A 19 6.62 0.46 -6.86
N ASN A 20 7.78 1.13 -6.92
CA ASN A 20 7.93 2.38 -7.66
C ASN A 20 7.69 2.25 -9.17
N ALA A 21 7.89 1.05 -9.74
CA ALA A 21 7.59 0.75 -11.14
C ALA A 21 6.10 0.91 -11.50
N TRP A 22 5.21 0.83 -10.52
CA TRP A 22 3.76 0.94 -10.70
C TRP A 22 3.27 2.37 -10.46
N SER A 23 2.15 2.72 -11.09
CA SER A 23 1.41 3.95 -10.79
C SER A 23 0.95 3.99 -9.33
N LEU A 24 0.67 5.18 -8.81
CA LEU A 24 0.25 5.36 -7.42
C LEU A 24 -0.95 4.46 -6.99
N PRO A 25 -2.05 4.34 -7.75
CA PRO A 25 -3.12 3.40 -7.43
C PRO A 25 -2.67 1.95 -7.54
N GLY A 26 -1.75 1.63 -8.47
CA GLY A 26 -1.15 0.29 -8.58
C GLY A 26 -0.34 -0.09 -7.33
N ARG A 27 0.45 0.83 -6.78
CA ARG A 27 1.20 0.63 -5.53
C ARG A 27 0.28 0.30 -4.36
N CYS A 28 -0.80 1.09 -4.22
CA CYS A 28 -1.79 0.89 -3.18
C CYS A 28 -2.53 -0.45 -3.36
N PHE A 29 -2.92 -0.78 -4.59
CA PHE A 29 -3.58 -2.05 -4.90
C PHE A 29 -2.72 -3.26 -4.52
N ILE A 30 -1.45 -3.28 -4.91
CA ILE A 30 -0.51 -4.36 -4.58
C ILE A 30 -0.41 -4.53 -3.05
N VAL A 31 -0.22 -3.43 -2.32
CA VAL A 31 -0.13 -3.46 -0.85
C VAL A 31 -1.40 -4.02 -0.20
N LEU A 32 -2.58 -3.59 -0.67
CA LEU A 32 -3.85 -4.09 -0.13
C LEU A 32 -4.07 -5.57 -0.44
N GLU A 33 -3.68 -6.03 -1.63
CA GLU A 33 -3.74 -7.45 -1.98
C GLU A 33 -2.80 -8.30 -1.10
N GLU A 34 -1.54 -7.89 -0.93
CA GLU A 34 -0.57 -8.58 -0.05
C GLU A 34 -1.09 -8.68 1.39
N LEU A 35 -1.74 -7.63 1.90
CA LEU A 35 -2.39 -7.64 3.21
C LEU A 35 -3.59 -8.58 3.27
N ARG A 36 -4.42 -8.61 2.22
CA ARG A 36 -5.64 -9.43 2.13
C ARG A 36 -5.34 -10.93 2.18
N TRP A 37 -4.24 -11.34 1.54
CA TRP A 37 -3.82 -12.75 1.49
C TRP A 37 -2.94 -13.18 2.68
N GLY A 38 -2.51 -12.25 3.52
CA GLY A 38 -1.66 -12.55 4.68
C GLY A 38 -2.39 -12.55 6.03
N ALA A 39 -1.58 -12.54 7.10
CA ALA A 39 -2.04 -12.59 8.49
C ALA A 39 -2.97 -11.42 8.87
N PHE A 40 -2.82 -10.25 8.24
CA PHE A 40 -3.75 -9.13 8.39
C PHE A 40 -5.14 -9.49 7.85
N GLY A 41 -5.23 -10.04 6.65
CA GLY A 41 -6.48 -10.51 6.06
C GLY A 41 -7.14 -11.62 6.87
N ASP A 42 -6.36 -12.53 7.46
CA ASP A 42 -6.87 -13.54 8.38
C ASP A 42 -7.45 -12.91 9.65
N ALA A 43 -6.77 -11.92 10.23
CA ALA A 43 -7.27 -11.16 11.37
C ALA A 43 -8.58 -10.42 11.03
N CYS A 44 -8.73 -9.93 9.80
CA CYS A 44 -9.98 -9.34 9.32
C CYS A 44 -11.11 -10.38 9.14
N ARG A 45 -10.81 -11.60 8.70
CA ARG A 45 -11.82 -12.66 8.48
C ARG A 45 -12.29 -13.32 9.78
N LEU A 46 -11.38 -13.47 10.74
CA LEU A 46 -11.62 -14.19 12.00
C LEU A 46 -11.97 -13.25 13.17
N GLY A 47 -11.75 -11.94 13.01
CA GLY A 47 -11.98 -10.95 14.04
C GLY A 47 -13.45 -10.61 14.26
N SER A 48 -13.76 -10.03 15.43
CA SER A 48 -15.08 -9.46 15.68
C SER A 48 -15.30 -8.21 14.82
N PRO A 49 -16.55 -7.87 14.45
CA PRO A 49 -16.85 -6.72 13.59
C PRO A 49 -16.22 -5.40 14.08
N GLN A 50 -16.18 -5.19 15.40
CA GLN A 50 -15.59 -4.00 16.03
C GLN A 50 -14.06 -3.99 15.89
N ALA A 51 -13.39 -5.13 16.11
CA ALA A 51 -11.94 -5.23 15.94
C ALA A 51 -11.53 -5.07 14.47
N VAL A 52 -12.32 -5.62 13.55
CA VAL A 52 -12.10 -5.47 12.11
C VAL A 52 -12.27 -4.01 11.69
N ALA A 53 -13.29 -3.31 12.20
CA ALA A 53 -13.48 -1.88 11.91
C ALA A 53 -12.27 -1.03 12.35
N LEU A 54 -11.68 -1.33 13.52
CA LEU A 54 -10.46 -0.65 13.98
C LEU A 54 -9.26 -0.96 13.09
N LEU A 55 -9.03 -2.25 12.77
CA LEU A 55 -7.93 -2.67 11.89
C LEU A 55 -8.01 -2.03 10.50
N LEU A 56 -9.20 -2.00 9.90
CA LEU A 56 -9.42 -1.37 8.60
C LEU A 56 -9.31 0.16 8.68
N GLY A 57 -9.72 0.77 9.81
CA GLY A 57 -9.52 2.18 10.09
C GLY A 57 -8.05 2.57 10.10
N ASP A 58 -7.24 1.84 10.87
CA ASP A 58 -5.79 2.05 10.94
C ASP A 58 -5.10 1.83 9.60
N LEU A 59 -5.50 0.77 8.88
CA LEU A 59 -5.00 0.49 7.54
C LEU A 59 -5.26 1.66 6.58
N ARG A 60 -6.49 2.21 6.61
CA ARG A 60 -6.87 3.35 5.77
C ARG A 60 -6.00 4.57 6.06
N VAL A 61 -5.75 4.87 7.33
CA VAL A 61 -4.89 6.01 7.71
C VAL A 61 -3.48 5.81 7.18
N LYS A 62 -2.88 4.63 7.41
CA LYS A 62 -1.54 4.30 6.90
C LYS A 62 -1.46 4.39 5.38
N ALA A 63 -2.37 3.75 4.66
CA ALA A 63 -2.40 3.78 3.21
C ALA A 63 -2.53 5.20 2.65
N THR A 64 -3.37 6.04 3.26
CA THR A 64 -3.54 7.44 2.86
C THR A 64 -2.26 8.24 3.06
N GLN A 65 -1.58 8.05 4.20
CA GLN A 65 -0.31 8.71 4.48
C GLN A 65 0.77 8.30 3.48
N HIS A 66 0.93 7.00 3.22
CA HIS A 66 1.91 6.49 2.25
C HIS A 66 1.61 6.93 0.80
N LEU A 67 0.34 7.04 0.43
CA LEU A 67 -0.08 7.63 -0.85
C LEU A 67 0.37 9.09 -0.96
N ALA A 68 0.16 9.89 0.08
CA ALA A 68 0.55 11.30 0.12
C ALA A 68 2.08 11.46 0.06
N GLU A 69 2.82 10.69 0.86
CA GLU A 69 4.29 10.63 0.85
C GLU A 69 4.83 10.27 -0.55
N SER A 70 4.20 9.30 -1.23
CA SER A 70 4.66 8.80 -2.54
C SER A 70 4.60 9.82 -3.67
N ILE A 71 3.82 10.90 -3.53
CA ILE A 71 3.72 12.00 -4.49
C ILE A 71 4.21 13.33 -3.93
N ASN A 72 4.92 13.28 -2.78
CA ASN A 72 5.43 14.44 -2.05
C ASN A 72 4.36 15.53 -1.85
N ALA A 73 3.16 15.12 -1.45
CA ALA A 73 2.02 16.01 -1.28
C ALA A 73 1.40 15.87 0.10
N ALA A 74 0.65 16.89 0.52
CA ALA A 74 -0.13 16.78 1.74
C ALA A 74 -1.33 15.83 1.52
N PRO A 75 -1.74 15.04 2.53
CA PRO A 75 -2.87 14.10 2.43
C PRO A 75 -4.20 14.72 1.99
N THR A 76 -4.33 16.05 2.08
CA THR A 76 -5.53 16.83 1.74
C THR A 76 -5.46 17.52 0.37
N THR A 77 -4.36 17.38 -0.37
CA THR A 77 -4.19 18.05 -1.67
C THR A 77 -4.94 17.29 -2.77
N ARG A 78 -5.75 18.01 -3.56
CA ARG A 78 -6.44 17.44 -4.73
C ARG A 78 -5.45 17.35 -5.90
N HIS A 79 -5.06 16.14 -6.28
CA HIS A 79 -4.14 15.92 -7.39
C HIS A 79 -4.85 15.81 -8.73
N TYR A 80 -4.16 16.25 -9.80
CA TYR A 80 -4.64 16.04 -11.16
C TYR A 80 -4.55 14.55 -11.53
N TYR A 81 -5.60 14.04 -12.17
CA TYR A 81 -5.73 12.62 -12.49
C TYR A 81 -4.53 12.04 -13.25
N HIS A 82 -3.86 12.84 -14.09
CA HIS A 82 -2.70 12.41 -14.86
C HIS A 82 -1.49 12.04 -13.97
N GLN A 83 -1.29 12.69 -12.83
CA GLN A 83 -0.23 12.34 -11.88
C GLN A 83 -0.56 11.05 -11.10
N TRP A 84 -1.85 10.80 -10.87
CA TRP A 84 -2.31 9.60 -10.19
C TRP A 84 -2.12 8.36 -11.07
N PHE A 85 -2.46 8.45 -12.35
CA PHE A 85 -2.34 7.34 -13.30
C PHE A 85 -0.99 7.25 -14.00
N ALA A 86 -0.12 8.26 -13.90
CA ALA A 86 1.23 8.18 -14.42
C ALA A 86 1.97 7.02 -13.74
N SER A 87 2.36 6.02 -14.52
CA SER A 87 3.35 5.05 -14.07
C SER A 87 4.69 5.78 -13.96
N SER A 88 5.47 5.47 -12.93
CA SER A 88 6.78 6.10 -12.77
C SER A 88 7.66 5.73 -13.97
N THR A 89 8.10 6.72 -14.72
CA THR A 89 8.99 6.58 -15.90
C THR A 89 10.44 6.30 -15.50
N VAL A 90 10.69 5.81 -14.29
CA VAL A 90 12.03 5.36 -13.91
C VAL A 90 12.37 4.23 -14.88
N PRO A 91 13.41 4.35 -15.72
CA PRO A 91 13.77 3.29 -16.64
C PRO A 91 14.09 2.06 -15.79
N THR A 92 13.25 1.03 -15.89
CA THR A 92 13.55 -0.29 -15.34
C THR A 92 14.71 -0.86 -16.14
N ALA A 93 15.92 -0.46 -15.77
CA ALA A 93 17.12 -1.18 -16.17
C ALA A 93 17.08 -2.54 -15.47
N GLY A 94 16.56 -3.54 -16.18
CA GLY A 94 16.79 -4.95 -15.93
C GLY A 94 16.25 -5.51 -14.62
N ILE A 95 14.96 -5.86 -14.60
CA ILE A 95 14.54 -7.02 -13.80
C ILE A 95 13.81 -7.96 -14.75
N MET A 96 14.60 -8.93 -15.22
CA MET A 96 14.16 -10.13 -15.90
C MET A 96 13.07 -10.80 -15.07
N LEU A 97 11.93 -11.09 -15.70
CA LEU A 97 10.85 -11.88 -15.15
C LEU A 97 11.43 -13.18 -14.58
N ILE A 98 11.14 -13.46 -13.31
CA ILE A 98 11.15 -14.82 -12.80
C ILE A 98 9.74 -15.06 -12.27
N PHE A 99 9.02 -15.92 -13.00
CA PHE A 99 7.82 -16.60 -12.54
C PHE A 99 8.16 -17.53 -11.38
#